data_AF-A0A0W8G3Q4-F1
#
_entry.id   AF-A0A0W8G3Q4-F1
#
_cell.length_a   1.000
_cell.length_b   1.000
_cell.length_c   1.000
_cell.angle_alpha   90.00
_cell.angle_beta   90.00
_cell.angle_gamma   90.00
#
_symmetry.space_group_name_H-M   'P 1'
#
loop_
_entity.id
_entity.type
_entity.pdbx_description
1 polymer ?
#
loop_
_entity_poly.entity_id
_entity_poly.type
_entity_poly.pdbx_seq_one_letter_code
_entity_poly.pdbx_strand_id
1 'polypeptide(L)'
;MHLVRFLALAVCVFAGATALAQSPAPTSLGGIDLGGDAARFGRYLQQGRAKPMEDAPSLSRRNIKASGAFRGGYLLAGTCAFPGRVARIKLKYADDGEEFFRRLSGALMDRYGLPAEYKGDLEGRVLGNKWSFTNAQGESISLIVQHSDAEGLDHDKGNVIKLTNWALVEAERRCYEARHPQTSPPPAPAPASLDGLLPR
;
A
#
# COMPACT_ATOMS: atom_id res chain seq x y z
N MET A 1 8.77 60.74 14.41
CA MET A 1 9.34 59.61 13.62
C MET A 1 9.54 58.31 14.44
N HIS A 2 8.94 58.17 15.63
CA HIS A 2 9.05 56.93 16.44
C HIS A 2 7.83 56.00 16.32
N LEU A 3 6.69 56.50 15.81
CA LEU A 3 5.46 55.71 15.64
C LEU A 3 5.56 54.70 14.48
N VAL A 4 6.40 54.97 13.48
CA VAL A 4 6.58 54.11 12.30
C VAL A 4 7.47 52.89 12.61
N ARG A 5 8.31 52.97 13.66
CA ARG A 5 9.20 51.87 14.05
C ARG A 5 8.51 50.77 14.86
N PHE A 6 7.40 51.08 15.54
CA PHE A 6 6.63 50.07 16.29
C PHE A 6 5.65 49.29 15.39
N LEU A 7 5.23 49.86 14.26
CA LEU A 7 4.36 49.16 13.31
C LEU A 7 5.11 48.07 12.51
N ALA A 8 6.42 48.22 12.33
CA ALA A 8 7.25 47.28 11.58
C ALA A 8 7.59 46.00 12.38
N LEU A 9 7.48 46.01 13.71
CA LEU A 9 7.76 44.82 14.54
C LEU A 9 6.54 43.91 14.73
N ALA A 10 5.32 44.43 14.51
CA ALA A 10 4.07 43.67 14.70
C ALA A 10 3.69 42.78 13.50
N VAL A 11 4.29 43.01 12.32
CA VAL A 11 3.96 42.26 11.09
C VAL A 11 4.79 40.97 10.94
N CYS A 12 5.93 40.84 11.63
CA CYS A 12 6.79 39.65 11.52
C CYS A 12 6.38 38.46 12.41
N VAL A 13 5.36 38.58 13.26
CA VAL A 13 4.95 37.50 14.19
C VAL A 13 3.81 36.63 13.63
N PHE A 14 3.13 37.04 12.56
CA PHE A 14 2.03 36.26 11.96
C PHE A 14 2.43 35.38 10.76
N ALA A 15 3.72 35.27 10.45
CA ALA A 15 4.25 34.24 9.54
C ALA A 15 4.57 32.94 10.28
N GLY A 16 3.82 32.64 11.35
CA GLY A 16 3.84 31.33 12.00
C GLY A 16 3.41 30.30 10.96
N ALA A 17 4.38 29.54 10.46
CA ALA A 17 4.20 28.44 9.54
C ALA A 17 3.00 27.62 10.01
N THR A 18 1.89 27.68 9.26
CA THR A 18 0.92 26.60 9.26
C THR A 18 1.64 25.41 8.67
N ALA A 19 2.40 24.70 9.49
CA ALA A 19 2.79 23.34 9.21
C ALA A 19 1.46 22.63 8.97
N LEU A 20 1.14 22.37 7.71
CA LEU A 20 0.03 21.53 7.33
C LEU A 20 0.31 20.20 8.02
N ALA A 21 -0.33 19.99 9.17
CA ALA A 21 -0.23 18.76 9.91
C ALA A 21 -0.81 17.69 9.00
N GLN A 22 0.05 16.98 8.28
CA GLN A 22 -0.36 15.84 7.50
C GLN A 22 -1.03 14.86 8.46
N SER A 23 -2.24 14.43 8.11
CA SER A 23 -2.93 13.41 8.88
C SER A 23 -2.00 12.23 9.14
N PRO A 24 -1.96 11.69 10.37
CA PRO A 24 -1.03 10.63 10.71
C PRO A 24 -1.25 9.42 9.80
N ALA A 25 -0.16 8.76 9.43
CA ALA A 25 -0.19 7.59 8.57
C ALA A 25 -1.16 6.53 9.14
N PRO A 26 -2.04 5.93 8.32
CA PRO A 26 -2.91 4.85 8.78
C PRO A 26 -2.08 3.66 9.25
N THR A 27 -2.38 3.17 10.46
CA THR A 27 -1.66 2.05 11.10
C THR A 27 -2.43 0.74 11.06
N SER A 28 -3.72 0.76 10.72
CA SER A 28 -4.56 -0.43 10.73
C SER A 28 -5.59 -0.42 9.60
N LEU A 29 -6.05 -1.61 9.23
CA LEU A 29 -7.08 -1.83 8.22
C LEU A 29 -7.88 -3.09 8.56
N GLY A 30 -9.21 -2.97 8.66
CA GLY A 30 -10.10 -4.10 8.97
C GLY A 30 -9.82 -4.78 10.33
N GLY A 31 -9.29 -4.03 11.30
CA GLY A 31 -8.93 -4.54 12.63
C GLY A 31 -7.59 -5.30 12.67
N ILE A 32 -6.78 -5.19 11.63
CA ILE A 32 -5.41 -5.73 11.56
C ILE A 32 -4.43 -4.56 11.57
N ASP A 33 -3.42 -4.64 12.42
CA ASP A 33 -2.40 -3.60 12.56
C ASP A 33 -1.21 -3.88 11.63
N LEU A 34 -0.80 -2.85 10.90
CA LEU A 34 0.43 -2.84 10.12
C LEU A 34 1.63 -2.86 11.06
N GLY A 35 2.61 -3.73 10.79
CA GLY A 35 3.73 -3.98 11.69
C GLY A 35 3.38 -4.79 12.94
N GLY A 36 2.11 -5.19 13.13
CA GLY A 36 1.70 -6.13 14.17
C GLY A 36 2.17 -7.56 13.89
N ASP A 37 2.10 -8.43 14.91
CA ASP A 37 2.36 -9.85 14.75
C ASP A 37 1.13 -10.56 14.14
N ALA A 38 1.31 -11.22 13.00
CA ALA A 38 0.28 -11.95 12.28
C ALA A 38 -0.43 -13.01 13.15
N ALA A 39 0.26 -13.61 14.13
CA ALA A 39 -0.32 -14.62 15.02
C ALA A 39 -1.48 -14.06 15.87
N ARG A 40 -1.43 -12.76 16.23
CA ARG A 40 -2.47 -12.09 17.03
C ARG A 40 -3.81 -11.96 16.29
N PHE A 41 -3.79 -12.07 14.96
CA PHE A 41 -4.97 -11.89 14.12
C PHE A 41 -5.66 -13.20 13.73
N GLY A 42 -5.35 -14.32 14.40
CA GLY A 42 -5.87 -15.66 14.06
C GLY A 42 -7.40 -15.75 13.90
N ARG A 43 -8.18 -14.92 14.63
CA ARG A 43 -9.64 -14.85 14.45
C ARG A 43 -10.06 -14.40 13.05
N TYR A 44 -9.30 -13.49 12.44
CA TYR A 44 -9.54 -12.94 11.11
C TYR A 44 -8.99 -13.82 9.99
N LEU A 45 -8.01 -14.68 10.27
CA LEU A 45 -7.31 -15.47 9.26
C LEU A 45 -8.02 -16.79 8.96
N GLN A 46 -8.01 -17.19 7.69
CA GLN A 46 -8.40 -18.55 7.29
C GLN A 46 -7.46 -19.57 7.97
N GLN A 47 -8.01 -20.74 8.29
CA GLN A 47 -7.22 -21.83 8.85
C GLN A 47 -6.20 -22.33 7.82
N GLY A 48 -5.03 -22.75 8.30
CA GLY A 48 -3.93 -23.22 7.46
C GLY A 48 -2.63 -22.45 7.67
N ARG A 49 -1.58 -22.93 6.99
CA ARG A 49 -0.24 -22.34 7.07
C ARG A 49 -0.11 -21.10 6.18
N ALA A 50 0.87 -20.27 6.50
CA ALA A 50 1.28 -19.19 5.61
C ALA A 50 1.81 -19.78 4.30
N LYS A 51 1.36 -19.22 3.18
CA LYS A 51 1.81 -19.63 1.85
C LYS A 51 3.02 -18.78 1.46
N PRO A 52 4.16 -19.36 1.08
CA PRO A 52 5.26 -18.58 0.52
C PRO A 52 4.80 -17.89 -0.78
N MET A 53 5.44 -16.78 -1.10
CA MET A 53 5.22 -16.05 -2.35
C MET A 53 6.41 -16.27 -3.28
N GLU A 54 6.15 -16.70 -4.52
CA GLU A 54 7.20 -16.96 -5.50
C GLU A 54 7.86 -15.65 -5.98
N ASP A 55 7.04 -14.62 -6.21
CA ASP A 55 7.44 -13.28 -6.62
C ASP A 55 8.05 -12.43 -5.49
N ALA A 56 7.82 -12.82 -4.24
CA ALA A 56 8.34 -12.15 -3.06
C ALA A 56 8.66 -13.16 -1.94
N PRO A 57 9.72 -13.98 -2.08
CA PRO A 57 10.01 -15.09 -1.17
C PRO A 57 10.38 -14.66 0.26
N SER A 58 10.72 -13.39 0.45
CA SER A 58 10.89 -12.75 1.75
C SER A 58 9.56 -12.49 2.51
N LEU A 59 8.42 -12.78 1.88
CA LEU A 59 7.09 -12.60 2.43
C LEU A 59 6.28 -13.89 2.37
N SER A 60 5.34 -14.02 3.30
CA SER A 60 4.36 -15.09 3.32
C SER A 60 2.95 -14.54 3.38
N ARG A 61 2.03 -15.19 2.66
CA ARG A 61 0.63 -14.80 2.56
C ARG A 61 -0.23 -15.59 3.53
N ARG A 62 -1.13 -14.90 4.23
CA ARG A 62 -2.24 -15.49 4.98
C ARG A 62 -3.55 -14.90 4.50
N ASN A 63 -4.49 -15.76 4.09
CA ASN A 63 -5.80 -15.31 3.66
C ASN A 63 -6.64 -14.84 4.86
N ILE A 64 -7.41 -13.79 4.64
CA ILE A 64 -8.36 -13.22 5.61
C ILE A 64 -9.75 -13.76 5.28
N LYS A 65 -10.50 -14.16 6.32
CA LYS A 65 -11.88 -14.64 6.20
C LYS A 65 -12.80 -13.55 5.68
N ALA A 66 -13.87 -13.96 5.02
CA ALA A 66 -14.98 -13.06 4.75
C ALA A 66 -15.61 -12.59 6.08
N SER A 67 -16.18 -11.40 6.05
CA SER A 67 -16.93 -10.76 7.14
C SER A 67 -18.05 -9.90 6.53
N GLY A 68 -18.90 -9.30 7.36
CA GLY A 68 -20.00 -8.46 6.84
C GLY A 68 -19.53 -7.33 5.90
N ALA A 69 -18.39 -6.71 6.18
CA ALA A 69 -17.86 -5.61 5.36
C ALA A 69 -16.93 -6.06 4.22
N PHE A 70 -16.42 -7.30 4.27
CA PHE A 70 -15.35 -7.75 3.37
C PHE A 70 -15.64 -9.15 2.84
N ARG A 71 -15.58 -9.34 1.52
CA ARG A 71 -15.60 -10.68 0.88
C ARG A 71 -14.36 -11.52 1.22
N GLY A 72 -13.31 -10.89 1.73
CA GLY A 72 -12.09 -11.53 2.18
C GLY A 72 -10.87 -10.67 1.87
N GLY A 73 -9.71 -11.30 1.80
CA GLY A 73 -8.46 -10.63 1.49
C GLY A 73 -7.25 -11.46 1.86
N TYR A 74 -6.12 -10.80 2.03
CA TYR A 74 -4.92 -11.41 2.60
C TYR A 74 -4.08 -10.38 3.34
N LEU A 75 -3.23 -10.86 4.24
CA LEU A 75 -2.08 -10.13 4.71
C LEU A 75 -0.80 -10.78 4.20
N LEU A 76 0.25 -9.96 4.06
CA LEU A 76 1.62 -10.42 3.87
C LEU A 76 2.40 -10.16 5.15
N ALA A 77 3.14 -11.16 5.59
CA ALA A 77 4.03 -11.07 6.75
C ALA A 77 5.45 -11.44 6.37
N GLY A 78 6.43 -10.81 7.03
CA GLY A 78 7.85 -11.09 6.85
C GLY A 78 8.23 -12.54 7.14
N THR A 79 9.29 -13.02 6.51
CA THR A 79 9.85 -14.37 6.73
C THR A 79 11.35 -14.36 7.06
N CYS A 80 12.02 -13.21 7.01
CA CYS A 80 13.48 -13.09 7.15
C CYS A 80 13.92 -12.09 8.23
N ALA A 81 13.69 -10.79 8.02
CA ALA A 81 14.21 -9.73 8.89
C ALA A 81 13.40 -9.63 10.19
N PHE A 82 12.08 -9.69 10.04
CA PHE A 82 11.08 -9.57 11.08
C PHE A 82 9.99 -10.64 10.86
N PRO A 83 10.29 -11.93 11.05
CA PRO A 83 9.35 -13.02 10.79
C PRO A 83 8.00 -12.82 11.48
N GLY A 84 6.91 -12.99 10.72
CA GLY A 84 5.53 -12.86 11.22
C GLY A 84 5.00 -11.42 11.33
N ARG A 85 5.83 -10.39 11.11
CA ARG A 85 5.36 -9.00 11.15
C ARG A 85 4.59 -8.63 9.88
N VAL A 86 3.41 -8.05 10.05
CA VAL A 86 2.50 -7.69 8.94
C VAL A 86 3.06 -6.52 8.13
N ALA A 87 3.47 -6.80 6.89
CA ALA A 87 4.00 -5.81 5.94
C ALA A 87 2.90 -5.17 5.09
N ARG A 88 1.83 -5.91 4.82
CA ARG A 88 0.74 -5.49 3.94
C ARG A 88 -0.57 -6.14 4.32
N ILE A 89 -1.65 -5.38 4.17
CA ILE A 89 -3.03 -5.83 4.32
C ILE A 89 -3.75 -5.47 3.02
N LYS A 90 -4.37 -6.46 2.36
CA LYS A 90 -5.27 -6.26 1.21
C LYS A 90 -6.63 -6.82 1.57
N LEU A 91 -7.68 -5.98 1.51
CA LEU A 91 -9.06 -6.39 1.71
C LEU A 91 -9.88 -6.12 0.46
N LYS A 92 -10.82 -7.03 0.16
CA LYS A 92 -11.84 -6.87 -0.85
C LYS A 92 -13.18 -6.63 -0.16
N TYR A 93 -13.84 -5.51 -0.47
CA TYR A 93 -15.12 -5.15 0.13
C TYR A 93 -16.23 -6.09 -0.33
N ALA A 94 -17.28 -6.20 0.50
CA ALA A 94 -18.47 -6.94 0.14
C ALA A 94 -19.33 -6.23 -0.91
N ASP A 95 -19.36 -4.89 -0.84
CA ASP A 95 -19.91 -4.01 -1.87
C ASP A 95 -18.87 -3.84 -2.99
N ASP A 96 -19.22 -4.30 -4.19
CA ASP A 96 -18.40 -4.23 -5.40
C ASP A 96 -18.80 -3.08 -6.35
N GLY A 97 -19.78 -2.25 -5.96
CA GLY A 97 -20.28 -1.16 -6.78
C GLY A 97 -19.31 0.02 -6.89
N GLU A 98 -19.30 0.67 -8.05
CA GLU A 98 -18.49 1.88 -8.29
C GLU A 98 -18.91 3.06 -7.39
N GLU A 99 -20.20 3.19 -7.10
CA GLU A 99 -20.71 4.24 -6.20
C GLU A 99 -20.11 4.11 -4.80
N PHE A 100 -19.99 2.87 -4.29
CA PHE A 100 -19.33 2.61 -3.02
C PHE A 100 -17.85 3.03 -3.07
N PHE A 101 -17.14 2.74 -4.17
CA PHE A 101 -15.78 3.22 -4.35
C PHE A 101 -15.69 4.74 -4.31
N ARG A 102 -16.59 5.45 -5.00
CA ARG A 102 -16.60 6.92 -5.01
C ARG A 102 -16.82 7.48 -3.60
N ARG A 103 -17.79 6.93 -2.85
CA ARG A 103 -18.03 7.31 -1.45
C ARG A 103 -16.82 7.02 -0.54
N LEU A 104 -16.22 5.84 -0.66
CA LEU A 104 -15.05 5.44 0.12
C LEU A 104 -13.84 6.33 -0.22
N SER A 105 -13.60 6.58 -1.51
CA SER A 105 -12.50 7.44 -1.95
C SER A 105 -12.71 8.88 -1.50
N GLY A 106 -13.94 9.41 -1.53
CA GLY A 106 -14.27 10.73 -0.98
C GLY A 106 -13.96 10.81 0.51
N ALA A 107 -14.41 9.83 1.30
CA ALA A 107 -14.10 9.78 2.73
C ALA A 107 -12.59 9.67 3.04
N LEU A 108 -11.81 9.03 2.17
CA LEU A 108 -10.34 9.01 2.28
C LEU A 108 -9.72 10.36 1.92
N MET A 109 -10.26 11.07 0.93
CA MET A 109 -9.83 12.43 0.59
C MET A 109 -10.11 13.41 1.72
N ASP A 110 -11.30 13.33 2.34
CA ASP A 110 -11.66 14.18 3.48
C ASP A 110 -10.72 13.93 4.68
N ARG A 111 -10.29 12.67 4.87
CA ARG A 111 -9.43 12.28 5.99
C ARG A 111 -7.94 12.57 5.77
N TYR A 112 -7.44 12.32 4.58
CA TYR A 112 -6.00 12.29 4.28
C TYR A 112 -5.56 13.34 3.24
N GLY A 113 -6.49 14.13 2.72
CA GLY A 113 -6.25 15.05 1.61
C GLY A 113 -6.24 14.35 0.25
N LEU A 114 -5.84 15.10 -0.79
CA LEU A 114 -5.80 14.58 -2.15
C LEU A 114 -4.81 13.39 -2.28
N PRO A 115 -5.12 12.39 -3.13
CA PRO A 115 -4.19 11.30 -3.39
C PRO A 115 -2.92 11.81 -4.07
N ALA A 116 -1.80 11.18 -3.75
CA ALA A 116 -0.50 11.47 -4.37
C ALA A 116 -0.41 10.96 -5.81
N GLU A 117 -1.18 9.93 -6.16
CA GLU A 117 -1.11 9.28 -7.46
C GLU A 117 -2.48 8.66 -7.83
N TYR A 118 -2.90 8.85 -9.08
CA TYR A 118 -4.03 8.11 -9.67
C TYR A 118 -3.52 6.77 -10.23
N LYS A 119 -4.22 5.69 -9.92
CA LYS A 119 -3.88 4.29 -10.25
C LYS A 119 -4.92 3.62 -11.16
N GLY A 120 -5.80 4.40 -11.77
CA GLY A 120 -6.75 3.88 -12.77
C GLY A 120 -6.13 3.76 -14.16
N ASP A 121 -6.87 3.11 -15.07
CA ASP A 121 -6.55 3.07 -16.49
C ASP A 121 -7.18 4.26 -17.25
N LEU A 122 -6.78 4.41 -18.52
CA LEU A 122 -7.29 5.47 -19.39
C LEU A 122 -8.71 5.21 -19.88
N GLU A 123 -9.15 3.95 -19.85
CA GLU A 123 -10.45 3.51 -20.35
C GLU A 123 -11.56 3.58 -19.30
N GLY A 124 -11.19 3.79 -18.03
CA GLY A 124 -12.10 3.86 -16.89
C GLY A 124 -12.52 2.50 -16.31
N ARG A 125 -11.96 1.39 -16.80
CA ARG A 125 -12.27 0.03 -16.31
C ARG A 125 -11.66 -0.24 -14.94
N VAL A 126 -10.58 0.48 -14.63
CA VAL A 126 -9.95 0.52 -13.32
C VAL A 126 -9.94 1.95 -12.84
N LEU A 127 -10.50 2.17 -11.65
CA LEU A 127 -10.38 3.43 -10.92
C LEU A 127 -9.46 3.19 -9.72
N GLY A 128 -8.55 4.11 -9.41
CA GLY A 128 -7.69 3.92 -8.25
C GLY A 128 -7.05 5.19 -7.75
N ASN A 129 -6.94 5.30 -6.44
CA ASN A 129 -6.29 6.41 -5.76
C ASN A 129 -5.27 5.88 -4.77
N LYS A 130 -4.09 6.50 -4.74
CA LYS A 130 -3.00 6.16 -3.83
C LYS A 130 -2.59 7.36 -3.00
N TRP A 131 -2.49 7.13 -1.70
CA TRP A 131 -1.87 8.03 -0.74
C TRP A 131 -0.54 7.46 -0.28
N SER A 132 0.40 8.35 -0.04
CA SER A 132 1.73 8.03 0.48
C SER A 132 1.93 8.79 1.78
N PHE A 133 2.45 8.12 2.79
CA PHE A 133 2.70 8.67 4.11
C PHE A 133 4.10 8.29 4.59
N THR A 134 4.61 9.07 5.52
CA THR A 134 5.75 8.69 6.36
C THR A 134 5.23 8.56 7.78
N ASN A 135 5.43 7.41 8.42
CA ASN A 135 4.99 7.24 9.81
C ASN A 135 5.97 7.90 10.80
N ALA A 136 5.64 7.83 12.10
CA ALA A 136 6.47 8.43 13.16
C ALA A 136 7.89 7.81 13.26
N GLN A 137 8.08 6.61 12.73
CA GLN A 137 9.37 5.91 12.67
C GLN A 137 10.17 6.24 11.40
N GLY A 138 9.66 7.14 10.54
CA GLY A 138 10.29 7.47 9.27
C GLY A 138 10.05 6.43 8.16
N GLU A 139 9.13 5.49 8.36
CA GLU A 139 8.85 4.41 7.41
C GLU A 139 7.84 4.84 6.36
N SER A 140 8.05 4.40 5.11
CA SER A 140 7.15 4.69 4.00
C SER A 140 5.91 3.78 4.03
N ILE A 141 4.74 4.40 4.13
CA ILE A 141 3.43 3.74 4.13
C ILE A 141 2.65 4.15 2.89
N SER A 142 1.93 3.22 2.27
CA SER A 142 0.98 3.55 1.20
C SER A 142 -0.41 2.99 1.48
N LEU A 143 -1.43 3.80 1.19
CA LEU A 143 -2.82 3.39 1.13
C LEU A 143 -3.29 3.46 -0.33
N ILE A 144 -3.88 2.39 -0.85
CA ILE A 144 -4.44 2.36 -2.20
C ILE A 144 -5.89 1.86 -2.11
N VAL A 145 -6.82 2.60 -2.69
CA VAL A 145 -8.18 2.14 -2.96
C VAL A 145 -8.35 1.99 -4.46
N GLN A 146 -8.99 0.91 -4.90
CA GLN A 146 -9.18 0.59 -6.30
C GLN A 146 -10.57 -0.02 -6.53
N HIS A 147 -11.19 0.31 -7.66
CA HIS A 147 -12.36 -0.34 -8.22
C HIS A 147 -12.01 -0.92 -9.59
N SER A 148 -12.60 -2.06 -9.94
CA SER A 148 -12.58 -2.57 -11.30
C SER A 148 -13.92 -3.18 -11.68
N ASP A 149 -14.41 -2.86 -12.88
CA ASP A 149 -15.70 -3.30 -13.42
C ASP A 149 -15.65 -4.72 -14.03
N ALA A 150 -14.47 -5.15 -14.45
CA ALA A 150 -14.20 -6.43 -15.08
C ALA A 150 -13.35 -7.35 -14.18
N GLU A 151 -13.63 -8.64 -14.25
CA GLU A 151 -12.68 -9.66 -13.79
C GLU A 151 -11.68 -9.86 -14.91
N GLY A 152 -10.45 -9.38 -14.71
CA GLY A 152 -9.35 -9.54 -15.65
C GLY A 152 -8.29 -10.50 -15.10
N LEU A 153 -7.37 -10.94 -15.95
CA LEU A 153 -6.21 -11.73 -15.50
C LEU A 153 -5.38 -10.96 -14.45
N ASP A 154 -5.36 -9.63 -14.54
CA ASP A 154 -4.50 -8.77 -13.71
C ASP A 154 -5.22 -8.10 -12.53
N HIS A 155 -6.56 -8.07 -12.54
CA HIS A 155 -7.36 -7.29 -11.58
C HIS A 155 -8.58 -8.06 -11.08
N ASP A 156 -8.74 -8.07 -9.75
CA ASP A 156 -9.95 -8.60 -9.11
C ASP A 156 -11.09 -7.61 -9.33
N LYS A 157 -12.23 -8.08 -9.88
CA LYS A 157 -13.45 -7.30 -9.98
C LYS A 157 -13.90 -6.74 -8.63
N GLY A 158 -14.39 -5.51 -8.59
CA GLY A 158 -14.98 -4.86 -7.42
C GLY A 158 -13.98 -4.00 -6.64
N ASN A 159 -14.30 -3.74 -5.37
CA ASN A 159 -13.60 -2.75 -4.57
C ASN A 159 -12.53 -3.36 -3.66
N VAL A 160 -11.32 -2.83 -3.73
CA VAL A 160 -10.15 -3.30 -2.98
C VAL A 160 -9.46 -2.14 -2.28
N ILE A 161 -9.04 -2.37 -1.04
CA ILE A 161 -8.20 -1.44 -0.28
C ILE A 161 -6.93 -2.15 0.19
N LYS A 162 -5.79 -1.49 0.04
CA LYS A 162 -4.45 -2.00 0.33
C LYS A 162 -3.74 -1.02 1.25
N LEU A 163 -3.23 -1.49 2.38
CA LEU A 163 -2.35 -0.76 3.27
C LEU A 163 -1.00 -1.48 3.33
N THR A 164 0.11 -0.80 3.04
CA THR A 164 1.45 -1.41 2.93
C THR A 164 2.49 -0.57 3.65
N ASN A 165 3.36 -1.21 4.43
CA ASN A 165 4.60 -0.64 4.96
C ASN A 165 5.75 -1.06 4.02
N TRP A 166 6.16 -0.15 3.14
CA TRP A 166 7.21 -0.42 2.17
C TRP A 166 8.58 -0.56 2.81
N ALA A 167 8.82 0.12 3.93
CA ALA A 167 10.08 -0.04 4.66
C ALA A 167 10.22 -1.47 5.20
N LEU A 168 9.15 -2.07 5.74
CA LEU A 168 9.16 -3.46 6.20
C LEU A 168 9.33 -4.43 5.02
N VAL A 169 8.59 -4.24 3.92
CA VAL A 169 8.73 -5.05 2.70
C VAL A 169 10.17 -5.04 2.19
N GLU A 170 10.78 -3.87 2.14
CA GLU A 170 12.15 -3.69 1.67
C GLU A 170 13.19 -4.29 2.63
N ALA A 171 12.99 -4.17 3.94
CA ALA A 171 13.85 -4.80 4.93
C ALA A 171 13.83 -6.33 4.81
N GLU A 172 12.65 -6.92 4.61
CA GLU A 172 12.49 -8.36 4.36
C GLU A 172 13.21 -8.79 3.07
N ARG A 173 13.00 -8.06 1.97
CA ARG A 173 13.66 -8.33 0.69
C ARG A 173 15.19 -8.33 0.82
N ARG A 174 15.76 -7.29 1.43
CA ARG A 174 17.22 -7.18 1.64
C ARG A 174 17.77 -8.31 2.50
N CYS A 175 17.07 -8.68 3.57
CA CYS A 175 17.47 -9.80 4.41
C CYS A 175 17.51 -11.11 3.61
N TYR A 176 16.47 -11.35 2.79
CA TYR A 176 16.38 -12.56 2.00
C TYR A 176 17.50 -12.64 0.96
N GLU A 177 17.75 -11.55 0.22
CA GLU A 177 18.81 -11.47 -0.79
C GLU A 177 20.21 -11.64 -0.20
N ALA A 178 20.47 -11.08 0.98
CA ALA A 178 21.74 -11.28 1.68
C ALA A 178 21.99 -12.75 2.07
N ARG A 179 20.92 -13.54 2.27
CA ARG A 179 21.00 -14.98 2.59
C ARG A 179 20.92 -15.88 1.35
N HIS A 180 20.47 -15.34 0.23
CA HIS A 180 20.36 -16.03 -1.06
C HIS A 180 21.07 -15.20 -2.13
N PRO A 181 22.40 -15.11 -2.09
CA PRO A 181 23.15 -14.39 -3.11
C PRO A 181 22.80 -15.01 -4.47
N GLN A 182 22.18 -14.21 -5.33
CA GLN A 182 21.90 -14.60 -6.71
C GLN A 182 23.25 -14.83 -7.38
N THR A 183 23.54 -16.07 -7.79
CA THR A 183 24.52 -16.30 -8.85
C THR A 183 23.88 -15.83 -10.14
N SER A 184 24.13 -14.58 -10.52
CA SER A 184 23.68 -14.08 -11.82
C SER A 184 24.24 -15.01 -12.90
N PRO A 185 23.40 -15.67 -13.72
CA PRO A 185 23.90 -16.33 -14.90
C PRO A 185 24.57 -15.26 -15.79
N PRO A 186 25.65 -15.62 -16.52
CA PRO A 186 26.28 -14.70 -17.45
C PRO A 186 25.22 -14.12 -18.40
N PRO A 187 25.35 -12.83 -18.78
CA PRO A 187 24.35 -12.17 -19.62
C PRO A 187 24.16 -12.98 -20.90
N ALA A 188 22.90 -13.36 -21.18
CA ALA A 188 22.57 -14.00 -22.42
C ALA A 188 22.94 -13.06 -23.58
N PRO A 189 23.49 -13.59 -24.69
CA PRO A 189 23.78 -12.77 -25.86
C PRO A 189 22.48 -12.13 -26.37
N ALA A 190 22.57 -10.85 -26.76
CA ALA A 190 21.43 -10.14 -27.33
C ALA A 190 20.92 -10.90 -28.59
N PRO A 191 19.60 -11.02 -28.77
CA PRO A 191 19.03 -11.68 -29.94
C PRO A 191 19.46 -10.94 -31.22
N ALA A 192 19.83 -11.72 -32.25
CA ALA A 192 20.35 -11.19 -33.51
C ALA A 192 19.32 -10.41 -34.34
N SER A 193 18.02 -10.67 -34.14
CA SER A 193 16.93 -9.88 -34.72
C SER A 193 15.69 -9.91 -33.84
N LEU A 194 14.76 -8.97 -34.10
CA LEU A 194 13.48 -8.90 -33.42
C LEU A 194 12.47 -9.93 -33.97
N ASP A 195 12.72 -10.53 -35.14
CA ASP A 195 11.75 -11.40 -35.84
C ASP A 195 11.38 -12.67 -35.06
N GLY A 196 12.25 -13.11 -34.15
CA GLY A 196 11.98 -14.23 -33.23
C GLY A 196 11.37 -13.80 -31.89
N LEU A 197 11.30 -12.51 -31.61
CA LEU A 197 10.76 -11.93 -30.37
C LEU A 197 9.38 -11.31 -30.57
N LEU A 198 9.04 -10.95 -31.81
CA LEU A 198 7.73 -10.43 -32.16
C LEU A 198 6.74 -11.60 -32.28
N PRO A 199 5.54 -11.47 -31.68
CA PRO A 199 4.48 -12.44 -31.90
C PRO A 199 4.13 -12.48 -33.39
N ARG A 200 3.99 -13.70 -33.94
CA ARG A 200 3.55 -13.93 -35.32
C ARG A 200 2.04 -14.08 -35.40
#